data_AF-A0A392U032-F1
#
_entry.id   AF-A0A392U032-F1
#
_cell.length_a   1.000
_cell.length_b   1.000
_cell.length_c   1.000
_cell.angle_alpha   90.00
_cell.angle_beta   90.00
_cell.angle_gamma   90.00
#
_symmetry.space_group_name_H-M   'P 1'
#
loop_
_entity.id
_entity.type
_entity.pdbx_description
1 polymer ?
#
loop_
_entity_poly.entity_id
_entity_poly.type
_entity_poly.pdbx_seq_one_letter_code
_entity_poly.pdbx_strand_id
1 'polypeptide(L)' 'SIDAQEAEWNREIEIFLQQLENDLEETPKVVEQPPELKELPPNWKYVFLGEKFKKPIVISSGLTPLEEEELLGEAKK' A
#
# COMPACT_ATOMS: atom_id res chain seq x y z
N SER A 1 -16.65 -14.79 -23.39
CA SER A 1 -15.37 -15.53 -23.37
C SER A 1 -14.39 -14.79 -22.50
N ILE A 2 -13.49 -15.54 -21.85
CA ILE A 2 -12.44 -15.00 -20.98
C ILE A 2 -11.60 -13.95 -21.72
N ASP A 3 -11.31 -14.17 -23.00
CA ASP A 3 -10.57 -13.26 -23.88
C ASP A 3 -11.22 -11.87 -24.03
N ALA A 4 -12.57 -11.79 -23.97
CA ALA A 4 -13.27 -10.52 -24.08
C ALA A 4 -13.22 -9.71 -22.78
N GLN A 5 -13.25 -10.41 -21.63
CA GLN A 5 -13.07 -9.77 -20.32
C GLN A 5 -11.62 -9.33 -20.09
N GLU A 6 -10.64 -10.11 -20.56
CA GLU A 6 -9.23 -9.73 -20.46
C GLU A 6 -8.92 -8.49 -21.30
N ALA A 7 -9.51 -8.39 -22.50
CA ALA A 7 -9.39 -7.19 -23.33
C ALA A 7 -10.04 -5.95 -22.69
N GLU A 8 -11.19 -6.11 -22.03
CA GLU A 8 -11.84 -5.04 -21.27
C GLU A 8 -10.98 -4.59 -20.09
N TRP A 9 -10.46 -5.53 -19.30
CA TRP A 9 -9.59 -5.22 -18.16
C TRP A 9 -8.27 -4.56 -18.61
N ASN A 10 -7.64 -5.03 -19.69
CA ASN A 10 -6.45 -4.40 -20.25
C ASN A 10 -6.71 -2.94 -20.66
N ARG A 11 -7.89 -2.65 -21.21
CA ARG A 11 -8.30 -1.29 -21.55
C ARG A 11 -8.52 -0.43 -20.30
N GLU A 12 -9.13 -0.97 -19.25
CA GLU A 12 -9.30 -0.27 -17.98
C GLU A 12 -7.96 0.01 -17.28
N ILE A 13 -7.01 -0.94 -17.34
CA ILE A 13 -5.65 -0.76 -16.81
C ILE A 13 -4.94 0.38 -17.52
N GLU A 14 -5.02 0.46 -18.85
CA GLU A 14 -4.38 1.53 -19.64
C GLU A 14 -4.90 2.91 -19.26
N ILE A 15 -6.23 3.04 -19.06
CA ILE A 15 -6.89 4.28 -18.63
C ILE A 15 -6.42 4.69 -17.23
N PHE A 16 -6.33 3.73 -16.30
CA PHE A 16 -5.89 4.00 -14.93
C PHE A 16 -4.42 4.45 -14.87
N LEU A 17 -3.55 3.86 -15.68
CA LEU A 17 -2.13 4.24 -15.75
C LEU A 17 -1.95 5.65 -16.34
N GLN A 18 -2.71 6.02 -17.37
CA GLN A 18 -2.72 7.39 -17.90
C GLN A 18 -3.20 8.41 -16.87
N GLN A 19 -4.22 8.08 -16.08
CA GLN A 19 -4.70 8.95 -14.99
C GLN A 19 -3.61 9.19 -13.93
N LEU A 20 -2.86 8.15 -13.56
CA LEU A 20 -1.76 8.24 -12.60
C LEU A 20 -0.58 9.07 -13.13
N GLU A 21 -0.22 8.91 -14.41
CA GLU A 21 0.85 9.70 -15.03
C GLU A 21 0.48 11.19 -15.11
N ASN A 22 -0.78 11.48 -15.47
CA ASN A 22 -1.29 12.85 -15.55
C ASN A 22 -1.45 13.52 -14.16
N ASP A 23 -1.75 12.75 -13.11
CA ASP A 23 -1.77 13.24 -11.72
C ASP A 23 -0.34 13.52 -11.19
N LEU A 24 0.68 12.86 -11.77
CA LEU A 24 2.08 13.02 -11.40
C LEU A 24 2.73 14.26 -12.05
N GLU A 25 2.28 14.69 -13.23
CA GLU A 25 2.78 15.88 -13.92
C GLU A 25 2.29 17.19 -13.29
N GLU A 26 1.14 17.19 -12.63
CA GLU A 26 0.61 18.34 -11.89
C GLU A 26 0.98 18.22 -10.41
N THR A 27 2.26 18.34 -10.07
CA THR A 27 2.72 18.25 -8.68
C THR A 27 1.99 19.26 -7.77
N PRO A 28 1.10 18.86 -6.83
CA PRO A 28 1.16 19.50 -5.53
C PRO A 28 2.44 18.95 -4.90
N LYS A 29 3.19 19.83 -4.27
CA LYS A 29 4.20 19.43 -3.29
C LYS A 29 3.51 18.49 -2.29
N VAL A 30 3.63 17.18 -2.51
CA VAL A 30 3.25 16.15 -1.55
C VAL A 30 4.20 16.39 -0.40
N VAL A 31 3.74 17.25 0.53
CA VAL A 31 4.10 17.19 1.93
C VAL A 31 4.16 15.71 2.25
N GLU A 32 5.22 15.27 2.93
CA GLU A 32 5.39 13.92 3.49
C GLU A 32 4.27 13.59 4.50
N GLN A 33 3.02 13.75 4.08
CA GLN A 33 1.86 13.24 4.77
C GLN A 33 2.05 11.73 4.69
N PRO A 34 2.05 11.03 5.83
CA PRO A 34 2.05 9.58 5.83
C PRO A 34 0.91 9.14 4.90
N PRO A 35 1.10 8.05 4.14
CA PRO A 35 0.08 7.57 3.19
C PRO A 35 -1.28 7.56 3.90
N GLU A 36 -2.36 7.97 3.22
CA GLU A 36 -3.72 7.92 3.76
C GLU A 36 -4.08 6.45 4.00
N LEU A 37 -3.67 5.95 5.17
CA LEU A 37 -3.90 4.60 5.61
C LEU A 37 -5.39 4.43 5.82
N LYS A 38 -5.97 3.47 5.10
CA LYS A 38 -7.39 3.12 5.26
C LYS A 38 -7.65 2.72 6.70
N GLU A 39 -8.81 3.08 7.23
CA GLU A 39 -9.18 2.66 8.58
C GLU A 39 -9.19 1.12 8.67
N LEU A 40 -8.32 0.59 9.52
CA LEU A 40 -8.26 -0.84 9.79
C LEU A 40 -9.28 -1.22 10.87
N PRO A 41 -9.82 -2.45 10.82
CA PRO A 41 -10.60 -2.96 11.92
C PRO A 41 -9.73 -3.08 13.18
N PRO A 42 -10.31 -3.02 14.39
CA PRO A 42 -9.59 -2.86 15.67
C PRO A 42 -8.60 -3.99 15.97
N ASN A 43 -8.77 -5.15 15.35
CA ASN A 43 -7.89 -6.31 15.46
C ASN A 43 -6.62 -6.20 14.60
N TRP A 44 -6.49 -5.18 13.76
CA TRP A 44 -5.36 -4.95 12.86
C TRP A 44 -4.68 -3.60 13.13
N LYS A 45 -3.36 -3.57 13.00
CA LYS A 45 -2.49 -2.42 13.27
C LYS A 45 -1.53 -2.22 12.10
N TYR A 46 -1.31 -0.97 11.72
CA TYR A 46 -0.24 -0.62 10.79
C TYR A 46 1.09 -0.54 11.50
N VAL A 47 2.10 -1.18 10.93
CA VAL A 47 3.49 -1.04 11.34
C VAL A 47 4.32 -0.71 10.11
N PHE A 48 5.30 0.17 10.25
CA PHE A 48 6.07 0.65 9.12
C PHE A 48 7.42 -0.06 9.03
N LEU A 49 7.73 -0.57 7.85
CA LEU A 49 9.00 -1.22 7.57
C LEU A 49 9.97 -0.24 6.89
N GLY A 50 11.12 0.01 7.55
CA GLY A 50 12.25 0.78 6.99
C GLY A 50 12.37 2.23 7.46
N GLU A 51 13.50 2.87 7.15
CA GLU A 51 13.91 4.21 7.65
C GLU A 51 12.98 5.38 7.28
N LYS A 52 12.07 5.22 6.33
CA LYS A 52 11.27 6.33 5.78
C LYS A 52 9.76 6.08 5.75
N PHE A 53 9.25 5.17 6.58
CA PHE A 53 7.81 4.86 6.64
C PHE A 53 7.20 4.50 5.26
N LYS A 54 8.04 4.04 4.31
CA LYS A 54 7.65 3.86 2.90
C LYS A 54 6.78 2.63 2.66
N LYS A 55 6.79 1.67 3.58
CA LYS A 55 6.07 0.40 3.45
C LYS A 55 5.28 0.13 4.72
N PRO A 56 4.02 0.62 4.82
CA PRO A 56 3.12 0.18 5.87
C PRO A 56 2.80 -1.30 5.65
N ILE A 57 2.98 -2.11 6.69
CA ILE A 57 2.52 -3.49 6.77
C ILE A 57 1.34 -3.55 7.74
N VAL A 58 0.39 -4.44 7.48
CA VAL A 58 -0.74 -4.70 8.38
C VAL A 58 -0.40 -5.94 9.19
N ILE A 59 -0.39 -5.80 10.51
CA ILE A 59 -0.21 -6.90 11.45
C ILE A 59 -1.41 -6.97 12.40
N SER A 60 -1.53 -8.05 13.18
CA SER A 60 -2.58 -8.12 14.20
C SER A 60 -2.25 -7.23 15.41
N SER A 61 -3.23 -6.49 15.92
CA SER A 61 -3.13 -5.73 17.18
C SER A 61 -2.97 -6.62 18.42
N GLY A 62 -3.19 -7.94 18.30
CA GLY A 62 -3.06 -8.89 19.40
C GLY A 62 -1.66 -9.44 19.63
N LEU A 63 -0.68 -9.03 18.82
CA LEU A 63 0.71 -9.49 18.95
C LEU A 63 1.43 -8.79 20.11
N THR A 64 2.30 -9.53 20.77
CA THR A 64 3.22 -8.94 21.75
C THR A 64 4.35 -8.18 21.04
N PRO A 65 4.97 -7.16 21.67
CA PRO A 65 6.05 -6.39 21.04
C PRO A 65 7.21 -7.24 20.50
N LEU A 66 7.45 -8.40 21.10
CA LEU A 66 8.49 -9.35 20.67
C LEU A 66 8.10 -10.06 19.36
N GLU A 67 6.86 -10.54 19.26
CA GLU A 67 6.33 -11.16 18.03
C GLU A 67 6.26 -10.15 16.88
N GLU A 68 5.93 -8.89 17.19
CA GLU A 68 5.98 -7.81 16.20
C GLU A 68 7.39 -7.62 15.65
N GLU A 69 8.40 -7.53 16.52
CA GLU A 69 9.80 -7.37 16.09
C GLU A 69 10.30 -8.57 15.27
N GLU A 70 9.94 -9.79 15.67
CA GLU A 70 10.27 -11.03 14.94
C GLU A 70 9.69 -11.02 13.52
N LEU A 71 8.40 -10.68 13.38
CA LEU A 71 7.73 -10.57 12.07
C LEU A 71 8.33 -9.46 11.21
N LEU A 72 8.69 -8.31 11.80
CA LEU A 72 9.37 -7.23 11.09
C LEU A 72 10.78 -7.62 10.66
N GLY A 73 11.47 -8.41 11.47
CA GLY A 73 12.78 -8.97 11.17
C GLY A 73 12.72 -9.93 9.98
N GLU A 74 11.71 -10.80 9.96
CA GLU A 74 11.47 -11.72 8.84
C GLU A 74 11.05 -10.98 7.56
N ALA A 75 10.17 -9.98 7.66
CA ALA A 75 9.74 -9.18 6.52
C ALA A 75 10.85 -8.29 5.91
N LYS A 76 11.94 -8.03 6.64
CA LYS A 76 13.13 -7.31 6.17
C LYS A 76 14.18 -8.21 5.49
N LYS A 77 14.03 -9.53 5.60
CA LYS A 77 14.98 -10.52 5.08
C LYS A 77 14.83 -10.70 3.57
#